data_AF-A0A960YUG3-F1
#
_entry.id   AF-A0A960YUG3-F1
#
_cell.length_a   1.000
_cell.length_b   1.000
_cell.length_c   1.000
_cell.angle_alpha   90.00
_cell.angle_beta   90.00
_cell.angle_gamma   90.00
#
_symmetry.space_group_name_H-M   'P 1'
#
loop_
_entity.id
_entity.type
_entity.pdbx_description
1 polymer ?
#
loop_
_entity_poly.entity_id
_entity_poly.type
_entity_poly.pdbx_seq_one_letter_code
_entity_poly.pdbx_strand_id
1 'polypeptide(L)'
;MVLQPIVDVQEYRIHADDALVRGLDGASAGTILDQVNDDNRYSFDQACRIKAVELAARAAVDELIRINFLPRAVYEPEACIQAPIRAAIAYGFDSRRLVFEVSETEKVDNVLHIRRIFET
;
A
#
# COMPACT_ATOMS: atom_id res chain seq x y z
N MET A 1 4.16 -9.80 4.05
CA MET A 1 2.89 -9.03 4.13
C MET A 1 1.78 -9.94 4.57
N VAL A 2 0.77 -9.38 5.21
CA VAL A 2 -0.49 -10.03 5.58
C VAL A 2 -1.66 -9.14 5.14
N LEU A 3 -2.83 -9.73 4.97
CA LEU A 3 -4.08 -9.03 4.69
C LEU A 3 -4.94 -9.05 5.95
N GLN A 4 -5.45 -7.89 6.36
CA GLN A 4 -6.32 -7.75 7.51
C GLN A 4 -7.70 -7.23 7.05
N PRO A 5 -8.80 -7.97 7.31
CA PRO A 5 -10.11 -7.57 6.83
C PRO A 5 -10.65 -6.36 7.59
N ILE A 6 -11.25 -5.44 6.83
CA ILE A 6 -12.11 -4.37 7.28
C ILE A 6 -13.54 -4.77 6.97
N VAL A 7 -14.40 -4.74 7.97
CA VAL A 7 -15.77 -5.21 7.87
C VAL A 7 -16.76 -4.05 7.80
N ASP A 8 -17.76 -4.19 6.95
CA ASP A 8 -18.99 -3.42 7.00
C ASP A 8 -19.89 -4.05 8.07
N VAL A 9 -20.06 -3.36 9.19
CA VAL A 9 -20.84 -3.87 10.33
C VAL A 9 -22.35 -3.79 10.12
N GLN A 10 -22.82 -3.00 9.15
CA GLN A 10 -24.25 -2.90 8.83
C GLN A 10 -24.66 -4.04 7.90
N GLU A 11 -23.83 -4.31 6.90
CA GLU A 11 -24.07 -5.35 5.87
C GLU A 11 -23.45 -6.71 6.24
N TYR A 12 -22.75 -6.81 7.37
CA TYR A 12 -22.10 -8.02 7.87
C TYR A 12 -21.20 -8.72 6.83
N ARG A 13 -20.41 -7.94 6.09
CA ARG A 13 -19.53 -8.43 5.03
C ARG A 13 -18.14 -7.81 5.11
N ILE A 14 -17.17 -8.43 4.46
CA ILE A 14 -15.86 -7.81 4.24
C ILE A 14 -16.06 -6.66 3.25
N HIS A 15 -15.51 -5.50 3.60
CA HIS A 15 -15.52 -4.29 2.79
C HIS A 15 -14.20 -4.11 2.03
N ALA A 16 -13.09 -4.40 2.72
CA ALA A 16 -11.74 -4.26 2.20
C ALA A 16 -10.77 -5.14 2.99
N ASP A 17 -9.54 -5.28 2.51
CA ASP A 17 -8.40 -5.77 3.28
C ASP A 17 -7.27 -4.74 3.31
N ASP A 18 -6.68 -4.53 4.49
CA ASP A 18 -5.46 -3.77 4.68
C ASP A 18 -4.23 -4.64 4.42
N ALA A 19 -3.38 -4.20 3.49
CA ALA A 19 -2.09 -4.84 3.25
C ALA A 19 -1.03 -4.32 4.23
N LEU A 20 -0.63 -5.18 5.17
CA LEU A 20 0.29 -4.81 6.25
C LEU A 20 1.64 -5.53 6.11
N VAL A 21 2.73 -4.77 6.27
CA VAL A 21 4.09 -5.33 6.25
C VAL A 21 4.32 -6.23 7.48
N ARG A 22 5.02 -7.35 7.24
CA ARG A 22 5.44 -8.34 8.24
C ARG A 22 6.74 -8.97 7.79
N GLY A 23 7.59 -9.34 8.74
CA GLY A 23 8.79 -10.14 8.48
C GLY A 23 8.45 -11.54 7.98
N LEU A 24 9.38 -12.16 7.26
CA LEU A 24 9.23 -13.54 6.77
C LEU A 24 9.18 -14.58 7.91
N ASP A 25 9.75 -14.22 9.05
CA ASP A 25 9.74 -14.93 10.32
C ASP A 25 8.52 -14.63 11.20
N GLY A 26 7.57 -13.83 10.69
CA GLY A 26 6.41 -13.37 11.46
C GLY A 26 6.65 -12.11 12.29
N ALA A 27 7.81 -11.44 12.16
CA ALA A 27 8.08 -10.20 12.88
C ALA A 27 7.03 -9.10 12.59
N SER A 28 6.86 -8.23 13.58
CA SER A 28 5.90 -7.12 13.55
C SER A 28 6.21 -6.11 12.45
N ALA A 29 5.23 -5.27 12.11
CA ALA A 29 5.47 -4.15 11.20
C ALA A 29 6.55 -3.20 11.75
N GLY A 30 6.52 -2.89 13.05
CA GLY A 30 7.51 -2.00 13.68
C GLY A 30 8.94 -2.49 13.48
N THR A 31 9.19 -3.78 13.69
CA THR A 31 10.52 -4.39 13.50
C THR A 31 11.04 -4.25 12.07
N ILE A 32 10.16 -4.27 11.07
CA ILE A 32 10.53 -4.09 9.66
C ILE A 32 10.71 -2.60 9.35
N LEU A 33 9.81 -1.75 9.84
CA LEU A 33 9.84 -0.31 9.62
C LEU A 33 11.04 0.36 10.30
N ASP A 34 11.52 -0.16 11.43
CA ASP A 34 12.73 0.32 12.11
C ASP A 34 14.01 0.13 11.27
N GLN A 35 13.97 -0.73 10.26
CA GLN A 35 15.08 -0.95 9.32
C GLN A 35 15.00 -0.02 8.09
N VAL A 36 13.92 0.76 7.97
CA VAL A 36 13.71 1.69 6.86
C VAL A 36 14.40 3.02 7.17
N ASN A 37 15.26 3.46 6.26
CA ASN A 37 16.03 4.70 6.34
C ASN A 37 15.95 5.45 5.01
N ASP A 38 16.52 6.65 4.94
CA ASP A 38 16.37 7.51 3.77
C ASP A 38 16.96 6.92 2.48
N ASP A 39 17.97 6.03 2.59
CA ASP A 39 18.59 5.38 1.44
C ASP A 39 17.70 4.28 0.84
N ASN A 40 16.90 3.59 1.66
CA ASN A 40 16.10 2.45 1.23
C ASN A 40 14.59 2.73 1.14
N ARG A 41 14.11 3.84 1.72
CA ARG A 41 12.68 4.18 1.88
C ARG A 41 11.90 4.05 0.58
N TYR A 42 12.42 4.63 -0.50
CA TYR A 42 11.77 4.57 -1.82
C TYR A 42 11.62 3.13 -2.32
N SER A 43 12.71 2.35 -2.30
CA SER A 43 12.71 0.97 -2.77
C SER A 43 11.80 0.07 -1.93
N PHE A 44 11.79 0.29 -0.61
CA PHE A 44 10.96 -0.46 0.33
C PHE A 44 9.47 -0.21 0.12
N ASP A 45 9.07 1.05 -0.01
CA ASP A 45 7.69 1.45 -0.26
C ASP A 45 7.17 0.90 -1.60
N GLN A 46 7.96 0.99 -2.67
CA GLN A 46 7.64 0.37 -3.97
C GLN A 46 7.46 -1.15 -3.87
N ALA A 47 8.38 -1.83 -3.18
CA ALA A 47 8.31 -3.27 -2.97
C ALA A 47 7.05 -3.66 -2.17
N CYS A 48 6.69 -2.89 -1.14
CA CYS A 48 5.46 -3.10 -0.37
C CYS A 48 4.22 -3.00 -1.26
N ARG A 49 4.11 -1.97 -2.09
CA ARG A 49 2.94 -1.75 -2.97
C ARG A 49 2.75 -2.88 -3.98
N ILE A 50 3.84 -3.29 -4.65
CA ILE A 50 3.79 -4.41 -5.59
C ILE A 50 3.42 -5.70 -4.86
N LYS A 51 4.00 -5.93 -3.67
CA LYS A 51 3.76 -7.14 -2.90
C LYS A 51 2.32 -7.23 -2.38
N ALA A 52 1.71 -6.10 -2.02
CA ALA A 52 0.31 -6.02 -1.61
C ALA A 52 -0.61 -6.50 -2.73
N VAL A 53 -0.39 -6.01 -3.96
CA VAL A 53 -1.17 -6.40 -5.14
C VAL A 53 -0.96 -7.87 -5.51
N GLU A 54 0.29 -8.33 -5.51
CA GLU A 54 0.61 -9.74 -5.74
C GLU A 54 -0.10 -10.66 -4.73
N LEU A 55 -0.08 -10.28 -3.45
CA LEU A 55 -0.71 -11.06 -2.39
C LEU A 55 -2.23 -11.10 -2.53
N ALA A 56 -2.86 -9.96 -2.79
CA ALA A 56 -4.30 -9.87 -3.01
C ALA A 56 -4.77 -10.69 -4.22
N ALA A 57 -4.04 -10.60 -5.33
CA ALA A 57 -4.34 -11.37 -6.54
C ALA A 57 -4.24 -12.88 -6.26
N ARG A 58 -3.19 -13.32 -5.57
CA ARG A 58 -3.00 -14.74 -5.21
C ARG A 58 -4.04 -15.26 -4.22
N ALA A 59 -4.47 -14.41 -3.30
CA ALA A 59 -5.53 -14.73 -2.34
C ALA A 59 -6.94 -14.66 -2.96
N ALA A 60 -7.04 -14.25 -4.24
CA ALA A 60 -8.31 -14.05 -4.95
C ALA A 60 -9.26 -13.11 -4.18
N VAL A 61 -8.72 -12.03 -3.61
CA VAL A 61 -9.54 -11.02 -2.90
C VAL A 61 -10.48 -10.36 -3.89
N ASP A 62 -11.76 -10.30 -3.54
CA ASP A 62 -12.81 -9.69 -4.35
C ASP A 62 -13.21 -8.29 -3.89
N GLU A 63 -12.77 -7.92 -2.70
CA GLU A 63 -13.00 -6.65 -2.04
C GLU A 63 -11.93 -5.60 -2.40
N LEU A 64 -12.03 -4.42 -1.77
CA LEU A 64 -11.02 -3.37 -1.91
C LEU A 64 -9.72 -3.78 -1.22
N ILE A 65 -8.58 -3.36 -1.75
CA ILE A 65 -7.27 -3.53 -1.12
C ILE A 65 -6.70 -2.16 -0.76
N ARG A 66 -6.43 -1.97 0.51
CA ARG A 66 -5.88 -0.73 1.06
C ARG A 66 -4.37 -0.89 1.24
N ILE A 67 -3.63 0.04 0.63
CA ILE A 67 -2.17 0.00 0.56
C ILE A 67 -1.61 1.28 1.17
N ASN A 68 -0.75 1.11 2.18
CA ASN A 68 -0.05 2.20 2.84
C ASN A 68 0.96 2.88 1.90
N PHE A 69 1.06 4.20 2.05
CA PHE A 69 1.90 5.09 1.26
C PHE A 69 2.76 5.90 2.23
N LEU A 70 4.08 5.73 2.19
CA LEU A 70 5.00 6.49 3.04
C LEU A 70 5.24 7.89 2.44
N PRO A 71 4.78 9.00 3.08
CA PRO A 71 4.86 10.34 2.51
C PRO A 71 6.25 10.76 2.02
N ARG A 72 7.31 10.38 2.74
CA ARG A 72 8.70 10.75 2.41
C ARG A 72 9.33 9.86 1.35
N ALA A 73 8.68 8.77 0.97
CA ALA A 73 9.12 7.93 -0.14
C ALA A 73 8.77 8.53 -1.51
N VAL A 74 8.06 9.64 -1.56
CA VAL A 74 7.32 10.04 -2.77
C VAL A 74 8.03 11.17 -3.48
N TYR A 75 9.01 10.81 -4.30
CA TYR A 75 9.74 11.77 -5.11
C TYR A 75 9.03 12.03 -6.45
N GLU A 76 8.53 10.98 -7.09
CA GLU A 76 7.82 11.04 -8.38
C GLU A 76 6.38 10.52 -8.23
N PRO A 77 5.37 11.41 -8.22
CA PRO A 77 3.95 11.05 -8.11
C PRO A 77 3.49 9.98 -9.12
N GLU A 78 3.93 10.15 -10.37
CA GLU A 78 3.56 9.28 -11.48
C GLU A 78 4.10 7.84 -11.27
N ALA A 79 5.38 7.70 -10.90
CA ALA A 79 5.97 6.39 -10.64
C ALA A 79 5.33 5.69 -9.44
N CYS A 80 4.87 6.46 -8.45
CA CYS A 80 4.29 5.95 -7.21
C CYS A 80 2.95 5.24 -7.41
N ILE A 81 2.10 5.73 -8.31
CA ILE A 81 0.79 5.15 -8.61
C ILE A 81 0.89 4.11 -9.75
N GLN A 82 1.74 4.37 -10.74
CA GLN A 82 1.81 3.51 -11.93
C GLN A 82 2.36 2.12 -11.62
N ALA A 83 3.30 1.98 -10.67
CA ALA A 83 3.86 0.68 -10.30
C ALA A 83 2.80 -0.32 -9.77
N PRO A 84 1.99 0.00 -8.74
CA PRO A 84 0.93 -0.91 -8.28
C PRO A 84 -0.16 -1.14 -9.33
N ILE A 85 -0.50 -0.15 -10.16
CA ILE A 85 -1.45 -0.36 -11.27
C ILE A 85 -0.90 -1.36 -12.29
N ARG A 86 0.37 -1.22 -12.69
CA ARG A 86 1.03 -2.18 -13.60
C ARG A 86 1.10 -3.58 -12.99
N ALA A 87 1.39 -3.67 -11.69
CA ALA A 87 1.35 -4.94 -10.98
C ALA A 87 -0.05 -5.56 -10.99
N ALA A 88 -1.11 -4.75 -10.81
CA ALA A 88 -2.49 -5.23 -10.84
C ALA A 88 -2.84 -5.82 -12.20
N ILE A 89 -2.49 -5.12 -13.29
CA ILE A 89 -2.65 -5.63 -14.65
C ILE A 89 -1.88 -6.94 -14.84
N ALA A 90 -0.62 -7.00 -14.40
CA ALA A 90 0.24 -8.19 -14.57
C ALA A 90 -0.26 -9.41 -13.79
N TYR A 91 -0.87 -9.20 -12.63
CA TYR A 91 -1.42 -10.28 -11.78
C TYR A 91 -2.91 -10.53 -12.01
N GLY A 92 -3.56 -9.83 -12.94
CA GLY A 92 -4.99 -9.99 -13.23
C GLY A 92 -5.92 -9.45 -12.12
N PHE A 93 -5.44 -8.52 -11.31
CA PHE A 93 -6.21 -7.84 -10.26
C PHE A 93 -6.89 -6.58 -10.80
N ASP A 94 -8.16 -6.34 -10.41
CA ASP A 94 -8.88 -5.13 -10.82
C ASP A 94 -8.27 -3.90 -10.13
N SER A 95 -7.56 -3.07 -10.89
CA SER A 95 -6.90 -1.87 -10.36
C SER A 95 -7.86 -0.87 -9.74
N ARG A 96 -9.16 -0.91 -10.07
CA ARG A 96 -10.19 -0.05 -9.47
C ARG A 96 -10.49 -0.43 -8.02
N ARG A 97 -10.06 -1.61 -7.58
CA ARG A 97 -10.17 -2.07 -6.18
C ARG A 97 -9.01 -1.59 -5.30
N LEU A 98 -8.01 -0.91 -5.86
CA LEU A 98 -6.89 -0.38 -5.09
C LEU A 98 -7.28 0.94 -4.41
N VAL A 99 -7.01 1.02 -3.11
CA VAL A 99 -7.18 2.21 -2.28
C VAL A 99 -5.83 2.57 -1.69
N PHE A 100 -5.33 3.76 -1.99
CA PHE A 100 -4.05 4.23 -1.43
C PHE A 100 -4.30 5.04 -0.17
N GLU A 101 -3.56 4.71 0.89
CA GLU A 101 -3.65 5.38 2.19
C GLU A 101 -2.38 6.14 2.51
N VAL A 102 -2.50 7.40 2.88
CA VAL A 102 -1.36 8.21 3.31
C VAL A 102 -1.35 8.24 4.83
N SER A 103 -0.25 7.79 5.44
CA SER A 103 -0.09 7.86 6.90
C SER A 103 0.35 9.26 7.34
N GLU A 104 -0.25 9.79 8.42
CA GLU A 104 0.16 11.03 9.08
C GLU A 104 1.38 10.86 10.00
N THR A 105 1.79 9.62 10.28
CA THR A 105 2.89 9.33 11.23
C THR A 105 4.26 9.77 10.72
N GLU A 106 4.41 9.99 9.42
CA GLU A 106 5.58 10.68 8.87
C GLU A 106 5.27 12.15 8.66
N LYS A 107 6.19 13.02 9.07
CA LYS A 107 6.04 14.47 8.86
C LYS A 107 5.87 14.75 7.37
N VAL A 108 4.68 15.19 7.01
CA VAL A 108 4.37 15.71 5.68
C VAL A 108 5.02 17.07 5.55
N ASP A 109 6.20 17.10 4.93
CA ASP A 109 6.94 18.36 4.74
C ASP A 109 6.30 19.24 3.65
N ASN A 110 5.52 18.66 2.73
CA ASN A 110 4.84 19.39 1.67
C ASN A 110 3.46 18.78 1.33
N VAL A 111 2.41 19.31 1.96
CA VAL A 111 1.02 18.88 1.73
C VAL A 111 0.58 19.09 0.27
N LEU A 112 1.05 20.17 -0.37
CA LEU A 112 0.72 20.46 -1.78
C LEU A 112 1.32 19.41 -2.73
N HIS A 113 2.51 18.90 -2.42
CA HIS A 113 3.12 17.81 -3.16
C HIS A 113 2.28 16.54 -3.06
N ILE A 114 1.83 16.17 -1.85
CA ILE A 114 0.96 15.01 -1.68
C ILE A 114 -0.34 15.19 -2.46
N ARG A 115 -0.95 16.37 -2.38
CA ARG A 115 -2.20 16.66 -3.10
C ARG A 115 -2.06 16.44 -4.62
N ARG A 116 -0.95 16.90 -5.21
CA ARG A 116 -0.69 16.73 -6.65
C ARG A 116 -0.64 15.27 -7.09
N ILE A 117 -0.20 14.35 -6.22
CA ILE A 117 -0.19 12.90 -6.50
C ILE A 117 -1.59 12.39 -6.80
N PHE A 118 -2.60 12.91 -6.11
CA PHE A 118 -3.99 12.47 -6.26
C PHE A 118 -4.81 13.29 -7.26
N GLU A 119 -4.25 14.39 -7.78
CA GLU A 119 -4.91 15.25 -8.78
C GLU A 119 -4.62 14.82 -10.24
N THR A 120 -3.81 13.78 -10.44
CA THR A 120 -3.44 13.25 -11.77
C THR A 120 -4.34 12.11 -12.20
#